data_AF-A0A949PTD0-F1
#
_entry.id   AF-A0A949PTD0-F1
#
_cell.length_a   1.000
_cell.length_b   1.000
_cell.length_c   1.000
_cell.angle_alpha   90.00
_cell.angle_beta   90.00
_cell.angle_gamma   90.00
#
_symmetry.space_group_name_H-M   'P 1'
#
loop_
_entity.id
_entity.type
_entity.pdbx_description
1 polymer ?
#
loop_
_entity_poly.entity_id
_entity_poly.type
_entity_poly.pdbx_seq_one_letter_code
_entity_poly.pdbx_strand_id
1 'polypeptide(L)' 'GGTITGEHGVGVEKLNSMCAQFTVEENAQMFALKAAFDPAGLLNPGKLIPTLNRCAEYGKMLVRGGKMSHPDLPRF' A
#
# COMPACT_ATOMS: atom_id res chain seq x y z
N GLY A 1 -8.65 15.15 -8.80
CA GLY A 1 -7.50 14.55 -9.52
C GLY A 1 -6.28 15.41 -9.24
N GLY A 2 -5.27 14.83 -8.63
CA GLY A 2 -3.97 15.44 -8.31
C GLY A 2 -2.99 14.32 -7.97
N THR A 3 -1.70 14.51 -8.20
CA THR A 3 -0.68 13.47 -7.95
C THR A 3 -0.07 13.61 -6.57
N ILE A 4 0.18 12.49 -5.83
CA ILE A 4 0.83 12.56 -4.51
C ILE A 4 2.30 12.99 -4.61
N THR A 5 2.85 12.89 -5.82
CA THR A 5 4.20 13.33 -6.14
C THR A 5 4.26 13.90 -7.54
N GLY A 6 4.82 15.11 -7.67
CA GLY A 6 5.17 15.69 -8.96
C GLY A 6 6.45 15.05 -9.51
N GLU A 7 7.58 15.27 -8.82
CA GLU A 7 8.91 14.87 -9.30
C GLU A 7 9.69 13.97 -8.33
N HIS A 8 9.41 14.05 -7.02
CA HIS A 8 10.24 13.40 -5.98
C HIS A 8 9.96 11.91 -5.73
N GLY A 9 9.00 11.33 -6.44
CA GLY A 9 8.59 9.93 -6.28
C GLY A 9 7.95 9.60 -4.92
N VAL A 10 7.85 8.30 -4.66
CA VAL A 10 7.21 7.71 -3.48
C VAL A 10 8.24 6.94 -2.67
N GLY A 11 8.67 7.52 -1.55
CA GLY A 11 9.45 6.85 -0.51
C GLY A 11 8.56 6.32 0.62
N VAL A 12 9.13 6.12 1.81
CA VAL A 12 8.38 5.67 3.01
C VAL A 12 7.31 6.70 3.40
N GLU A 13 7.65 7.99 3.34
CA GLU A 13 6.81 9.09 3.82
C GLU A 13 5.51 9.25 3.02
N LYS A 14 5.54 8.92 1.74
CA LYS A 14 4.39 9.06 0.83
C LYS A 14 3.67 7.74 0.56
N LEU A 15 4.16 6.64 1.12
CA LEU A 15 3.64 5.30 0.83
C LEU A 15 2.19 5.13 1.26
N ASN A 16 1.75 5.83 2.31
CA ASN A 16 0.36 5.74 2.77
C ASN A 16 -0.60 6.46 1.82
N SER A 17 -0.16 7.55 1.18
CA SER A 17 -0.99 8.32 0.24
C SER A 17 -1.26 7.55 -1.06
N MET A 18 -0.43 6.55 -1.38
CA MET A 18 -0.69 5.62 -2.49
C MET A 18 -2.04 4.91 -2.37
N CYS A 19 -2.48 4.59 -1.16
CA CYS A 19 -3.76 3.93 -0.89
C CYS A 19 -4.99 4.75 -1.30
N ALA A 20 -4.83 6.08 -1.42
CA ALA A 20 -5.89 6.97 -1.86
C ALA A 20 -5.74 7.39 -3.33
N GLN A 21 -4.54 7.23 -3.90
CA GLN A 21 -4.25 7.62 -5.29
C GLN A 21 -4.52 6.49 -6.29
N PHE A 22 -4.21 5.25 -5.93
CA PHE A 22 -4.30 4.10 -6.83
C PHE A 22 -5.30 3.07 -6.30
N THR A 23 -5.97 2.38 -7.21
CA THR A 23 -6.90 1.30 -6.86
C THR A 23 -6.15 0.06 -6.38
N VAL A 24 -6.89 -0.92 -5.85
CA VAL A 24 -6.31 -2.20 -5.43
C VAL A 24 -5.72 -2.94 -6.63
N GLU A 25 -6.40 -2.89 -7.77
CA GLU A 25 -6.01 -3.54 -9.02
C GLU A 25 -4.73 -2.93 -9.59
N GLU A 26 -4.60 -1.60 -9.57
CA GLU A 26 -3.39 -0.90 -10.01
C GLU A 26 -2.20 -1.25 -9.12
N ASN A 27 -2.38 -1.25 -7.79
CA ASN A 27 -1.33 -1.67 -6.87
C ASN A 27 -0.92 -3.14 -7.09
N ALA A 28 -1.88 -4.03 -7.38
CA ALA A 28 -1.58 -5.42 -7.70
C ALA A 28 -0.73 -5.57 -8.98
N GLN A 29 -1.00 -4.76 -10.00
CA GLN A 29 -0.17 -4.71 -11.21
C GLN A 29 1.25 -4.20 -10.91
N MET A 30 1.39 -3.18 -10.06
CA MET A 30 2.71 -2.70 -9.63
C MET A 30 3.48 -3.79 -8.88
N PHE A 31 2.82 -4.56 -8.01
CA PHE A 31 3.44 -5.71 -7.33
C PHE A 31 3.84 -6.81 -8.32
N ALA A 32 3.03 -7.10 -9.34
CA ALA A 32 3.37 -8.10 -10.36
C ALA A 32 4.64 -7.71 -11.14
N LEU A 33 4.76 -6.44 -11.54
CA LEU A 33 5.98 -5.93 -12.16
C LEU A 33 7.18 -6.03 -11.21
N LYS A 34 7.00 -5.62 -9.94
CA LYS A 34 8.03 -5.71 -8.92
C LYS A 34 8.52 -7.16 -8.74
N ALA A 35 7.62 -8.14 -8.69
CA ALA A 35 7.96 -9.55 -8.56
C ALA A 35 8.68 -10.10 -9.81
N ALA A 36 8.35 -9.60 -11.00
CA ALA A 36 9.02 -10.00 -12.24
C ALA A 36 10.50 -9.57 -12.28
N PHE A 37 10.83 -8.41 -11.72
CA PHE A 37 12.20 -7.85 -11.73
C PHE A 37 12.98 -8.02 -10.42
N ASP A 38 12.29 -8.29 -9.31
CA ASP A 38 12.90 -8.55 -8.01
C ASP A 38 12.16 -9.68 -7.28
N PRO A 39 12.30 -10.93 -7.74
CA PRO A 39 11.59 -12.08 -7.16
C PRO A 39 11.94 -12.32 -5.70
N ALA A 40 13.15 -11.94 -5.28
CA ALA A 40 13.64 -12.08 -3.92
C ALA A 40 13.27 -10.90 -3.01
N GLY A 41 12.68 -9.82 -3.55
CA GLY A 41 12.24 -8.65 -2.78
C GLY A 41 13.38 -7.84 -2.15
N LEU A 42 14.58 -7.86 -2.72
CA LEU A 42 15.77 -7.24 -2.14
C LEU A 42 15.89 -5.74 -2.44
N LEU A 43 15.29 -5.27 -3.53
CA LEU A 43 15.43 -3.88 -3.95
C LEU A 43 14.40 -3.00 -3.24
N ASN A 44 14.85 -2.27 -2.22
CA ASN A 44 14.04 -1.34 -1.41
C ASN A 44 12.79 -1.99 -0.77
N PRO A 45 12.99 -2.97 0.14
CA PRO A 45 11.87 -3.62 0.82
C PRO A 45 11.01 -2.62 1.60
N GLY A 46 9.68 -2.80 1.54
CA GLY A 46 8.71 -2.00 2.29
C GLY A 46 8.51 -0.55 1.80
N LYS A 47 8.99 -0.22 0.59
CA LYS A 47 8.82 1.11 -0.05
C LYS A 47 8.03 0.99 -1.36
N LEU A 48 7.68 2.15 -1.92
CA LEU A 48 7.09 2.34 -3.27
C LEU A 48 5.64 1.87 -3.45
N ILE A 49 5.29 0.65 -3.05
CA ILE A 49 3.95 0.08 -3.26
C ILE A 49 3.33 -0.28 -1.90
N PRO A 50 2.14 0.25 -1.55
CA PRO A 50 1.53 -0.04 -0.26
C PRO A 50 0.96 -1.45 -0.26
N THR A 51 1.12 -2.15 0.85
CA THR A 51 0.46 -3.44 1.08
C THR A 51 -1.01 -3.23 1.48
N LEU A 52 -1.85 -4.25 1.25
CA LEU A 52 -3.27 -4.21 1.62
C LEU A 52 -3.48 -3.96 3.12
N ASN A 53 -2.68 -4.61 3.97
CA ASN A 53 -2.73 -4.38 5.41
C ASN A 53 -2.41 -2.92 5.75
N ARG A 54 -1.38 -2.33 5.14
CA ARG A 54 -1.00 -0.92 5.36
C ARG A 54 -2.09 0.05 4.93
N CYS A 55 -2.78 -0.21 3.81
CA CYS A 55 -3.92 0.60 3.41
C CYS A 55 -5.13 0.45 4.35
N ALA A 56 -5.40 -0.77 4.81
CA ALA A 56 -6.47 -1.05 5.77
C ALA A 56 -6.20 -0.42 7.16
N GLU A 57 -4.95 -0.37 7.61
CA GLU A 57 -4.58 0.23 8.91
C GLU A 57 -4.49 1.76 8.86
N TYR A 58 -4.15 2.35 7.70
CA TYR A 58 -4.11 3.80 7.54
C TYR A 58 -5.51 4.43 7.50
N GLY A 59 -6.52 3.71 7.00
CA GLY A 59 -7.90 4.07 7.25
C GLY A 59 -8.21 3.86 8.73
N LYS A 60 -8.04 4.92 9.56
CA LYS A 60 -8.30 4.95 11.03
C LYS A 60 -9.16 3.76 11.46
N MET A 61 -8.56 2.78 12.15
CA MET A 61 -9.23 1.54 12.54
C MET A 61 -10.63 1.82 13.06
N LEU A 62 -11.64 1.55 12.22
CA LEU A 62 -13.02 1.88 12.53
C LEU A 62 -13.68 0.63 13.11
N VAL A 63 -13.61 0.49 14.44
CA VAL A 63 -14.36 -0.57 15.14
C VAL A 63 -15.78 -0.08 15.36
N ARG A 64 -16.73 -0.53 14.53
CA ARG A 64 -18.17 -0.30 14.75
C ARG A 64 -18.81 -1.55 15.32
N GLY A 65 -19.40 -1.44 16.51
CA GLY A 65 -20.12 -2.56 17.15
C GLY A 65 -19.24 -3.78 17.44
N GLY A 66 -17.97 -3.58 17.77
CA GLY A 66 -17.02 -4.67 18.07
C GLY A 66 -16.50 -5.43 16.83
N LYS A 67 -16.90 -5.04 15.62
CA LYS A 67 -16.39 -5.64 14.38
C LYS A 67 -15.26 -4.78 13.81
N MET A 68 -14.12 -5.43 13.54
CA MET A 68 -12.98 -4.81 12.87
C MET A 68 -13.16 -4.89 11.35
N SER A 69 -12.74 -3.84 10.64
CA SER A 69 -12.56 -3.88 9.19
C SER A 69 -11.39 -4.81 8.81
N HIS A 70 -11.59 -5.66 7.80
CA HIS A 70 -10.58 -6.59 7.25
C HIS A 70 -9.90 -7.49 8.32
N PRO A 71 -10.67 -8.34 9.03
CA PRO A 71 -10.14 -9.17 10.11
C PRO A 71 -9.18 -10.28 9.63
N ASP A 72 -9.21 -10.59 8.34
CA ASP A 72 -8.41 -11.61 7.66
C ASP A 72 -7.00 -11.15 7.28
N LEU A 73 -6.74 -9.83 7.31
CA LEU A 73 -5.42 -9.30 6.97
C LEU A 73 -4.44 -9.49 8.14
N PRO A 74 -3.27 -10.12 7.92
CA PRO A 74 -2.24 -10.23 8.94
C PRO A 74 -1.72 -8.83 9.31
N ARG A 75 -1.66 -8.59 10.62
CA ARG A 75 -1.04 -7.39 11.22
C ARG A 75 0.35 -7.78 11.71
N PHE A 76 1.28 -6.84 11.60
CA PHE A 76 2.75 -6.98 11.76
C PHE A 76 3.46 -7.59 10.55
#